data_AF-G8X8R8-F1
#
_entry.id   AF-G8X8R8-F1
#
_cell.length_a   1.000
_cell.length_b   1.000
_cell.length_c   1.000
_cell.angle_alpha   90.00
_cell.angle_beta   90.00
_cell.angle_gamma   90.00
#
_symmetry.space_group_name_H-M   'P 1'
#
loop_
_entity.id
_entity.type
_entity.pdbx_description
1 polymer ?
#
loop_
_entity_poly.entity_id
_entity_poly.type
_entity_poly.pdbx_seq_one_letter_code
_entity_poly.pdbx_strand_id
1 'polypeptide(L)'
;MGDKTVATAQKVKSYLQTNPEFAPAYMDQAEFLKDEAVVTQLTPLANMAEQLTRDLNDTVMLAGSEAIYNALLYYGQVREAYAKGIPTAKPVYEDLSQRFSKRRKGNMSL
;
A
#
# COMPACT_ATOMS: atom_id res chain seq x y z
N MET A 1 16.23 -4.72 0.96
CA MET A 1 17.26 -5.62 0.41
C MET A 1 16.56 -6.71 -0.38
N GLY A 2 17.10 -7.15 -1.51
CA GLY A 2 16.55 -8.29 -2.22
C GLY A 2 17.02 -9.61 -1.60
N ASP A 3 16.30 -10.71 -1.83
CA ASP A 3 16.61 -12.05 -1.29
C ASP A 3 18.06 -12.47 -1.54
N LYS A 4 18.62 -12.10 -2.70
CA LYS A 4 20.02 -12.37 -3.06
C LYS A 4 21.01 -11.77 -2.06
N THR A 5 20.73 -10.57 -1.54
CA THR A 5 21.61 -9.88 -0.59
C THR A 5 21.64 -10.59 0.76
N VAL A 6 20.48 -11.07 1.24
CA VAL A 6 20.37 -11.82 2.50
C VAL A 6 21.09 -13.17 2.39
N ALA A 7 20.84 -13.89 1.30
CA ALA A 7 21.50 -15.17 1.03
C ALA A 7 23.03 -15.03 0.95
N THR A 8 23.54 -13.94 0.36
CA THR A 8 24.98 -13.66 0.35
C THR A 8 25.54 -13.45 1.76
N ALA A 9 24.88 -12.66 2.61
CA ALA A 9 25.33 -12.44 3.99
C ALA A 9 25.37 -13.74 4.80
N GLN A 10 24.32 -14.56 4.70
CA GLN A 10 24.26 -15.89 5.31
C GLN A 10 25.39 -16.80 4.84
N LYS A 11 25.70 -16.77 3.53
CA LYS A 11 26.78 -17.58 2.96
C LYS A 11 28.16 -17.15 3.46
N VAL A 12 28.40 -15.83 3.55
CA VAL A 12 29.64 -15.28 4.11
C VAL A 12 29.78 -15.68 5.58
N LYS A 13 28.71 -15.60 6.38
CA LYS A 13 28.70 -16.11 7.77
C LYS A 13 29.12 -17.58 7.85
N SER A 14 28.61 -18.44 6.96
CA SER A 14 29.03 -19.85 6.93
C SER A 14 30.53 -19.98 6.68
N TYR A 15 31.10 -19.23 5.73
CA TYR A 15 32.54 -19.28 5.45
C TYR A 15 33.40 -18.67 6.56
N LEU A 16 32.94 -17.64 7.26
CA LEU A 16 33.66 -17.13 8.44
C LEU A 16 33.78 -18.19 9.54
N GLN A 17 32.81 -19.11 9.63
CA GLN A 17 32.83 -20.20 10.61
C GLN A 17 33.69 -21.38 10.14
N THR A 18 33.65 -21.74 8.86
CA THR A 18 34.38 -22.90 8.33
C THR A 18 35.81 -22.59 7.89
N ASN A 19 36.09 -21.33 7.53
CA ASN A 19 37.36 -20.86 6.99
C ASN A 19 37.75 -19.49 7.59
N PRO A 20 37.89 -19.39 8.92
CA PRO A 20 38.20 -18.14 9.61
C PRO A 20 39.53 -17.51 9.16
N GLU A 21 40.45 -18.29 8.59
CA GLU A 21 41.73 -17.83 8.04
C GLU A 21 41.61 -16.81 6.89
N PHE A 22 40.45 -16.77 6.20
CA PHE A 22 40.19 -15.79 5.14
C PHE A 22 39.52 -14.50 5.65
N ALA A 23 39.20 -14.41 6.95
CA ALA A 23 38.68 -13.19 7.53
C ALA A 23 39.77 -12.09 7.53
N PRO A 24 39.54 -10.91 6.92
CA PRO A 24 40.51 -9.82 6.96
C PRO A 24 40.78 -9.35 8.40
N ALA A 25 42.02 -8.99 8.70
CA ALA A 25 42.40 -8.55 10.05
C ALA A 25 41.65 -7.29 10.54
N TYR A 26 41.13 -6.47 9.61
CA TYR A 26 40.36 -5.26 9.90
C TYR A 26 38.85 -5.52 9.98
N MET A 27 38.39 -6.75 9.78
CA MET A 27 36.96 -7.08 9.84
C MET A 27 36.49 -7.18 11.29
N ASP A 28 35.46 -6.42 11.64
CA ASP A 28 34.70 -6.68 12.86
C ASP A 28 33.71 -7.81 12.62
N GLN A 29 34.15 -9.04 12.93
CA GLN A 29 33.34 -10.23 12.74
C GLN A 29 32.13 -10.25 13.68
N ALA A 30 32.26 -9.71 14.88
CA ALA A 30 31.18 -9.70 15.86
C ALA A 30 30.05 -8.79 15.38
N GLU A 31 30.39 -7.62 14.83
CA GLU A 31 29.40 -6.70 14.27
C GLU A 31 28.74 -7.28 13.01
N PHE A 32 29.51 -7.85 12.10
CA PHE A 32 28.97 -8.52 10.91
C PHE A 32 27.93 -9.61 11.27
N LEU A 33 28.21 -10.43 12.29
CA LEU A 33 27.30 -11.50 12.71
C LEU A 33 26.00 -10.96 13.34
N LYS A 34 26.04 -9.79 14.01
CA LYS A 34 24.82 -9.13 14.51
C LYS A 34 23.99 -8.63 13.35
N ASP A 35 24.59 -7.93 12.40
CA ASP A 35 23.89 -7.37 11.24
C ASP A 35 23.28 -8.46 10.37
N GLU A 36 24.03 -9.53 10.11
CA GLU A 36 23.52 -10.70 9.39
C GLU A 36 22.31 -11.32 10.08
N ALA A 37 22.34 -11.42 11.42
CA ALA A 37 21.23 -11.96 12.19
C ALA A 37 19.99 -11.05 12.10
N VAL A 38 20.17 -9.73 12.22
CA VAL A 38 19.08 -8.75 12.09
C VAL A 38 18.43 -8.85 10.72
N VAL A 39 19.23 -8.85 9.65
CA VAL A 39 18.70 -8.94 8.28
C VAL A 39 17.96 -10.27 8.08
N THR A 40 18.55 -11.39 8.50
CA THR A 40 17.92 -12.72 8.41
C THR A 40 16.57 -12.77 9.15
N GLN A 41 16.47 -12.15 10.32
CA GLN A 41 15.25 -12.16 11.13
C GLN A 41 14.17 -11.21 10.61
N LEU A 42 14.55 -10.02 10.13
CA LEU A 42 13.59 -9.00 9.72
C LEU A 42 13.10 -9.16 8.28
N THR A 43 13.88 -9.76 7.38
CA THR A 43 13.46 -9.99 5.99
C THR A 43 12.11 -10.72 5.86
N PRO A 44 11.85 -11.87 6.52
CA PRO A 44 10.56 -12.53 6.41
C PRO A 44 9.41 -11.66 6.94
N LEU A 45 9.62 -10.90 8.02
CA LEU A 45 8.62 -9.98 8.56
C LEU A 45 8.31 -8.83 7.60
N ALA A 46 9.33 -8.27 6.95
CA ALA A 46 9.15 -7.24 5.93
C ALA A 46 8.35 -7.76 4.74
N ASN A 47 8.64 -8.98 4.27
CA ASN A 47 7.92 -9.62 3.18
C ASN A 47 6.44 -9.85 3.53
N MET A 48 6.16 -10.29 4.76
CA MET A 48 4.79 -10.45 5.26
C MET A 48 4.04 -9.11 5.33
N ALA A 49 4.69 -8.05 5.81
CA ALA A 49 4.09 -6.72 5.88
C ALA A 49 3.79 -6.16 4.49
N GLU A 50 4.66 -6.40 3.51
CA GLU A 50 4.45 -6.01 2.12
C GLU A 50 3.25 -6.75 1.50
N GLN A 51 3.13 -8.06 1.76
CA GLN A 51 1.96 -8.85 1.34
C GLN A 51 0.67 -8.33 1.97
N LEU A 52 0.65 -8.13 3.28
CA LEU A 52 -0.51 -7.59 3.99
C LEU A 52 -0.92 -6.22 3.42
N THR A 53 0.06 -5.36 3.13
CA THR A 53 -0.21 -4.04 2.52
C THR A 53 -0.84 -4.17 1.14
N ARG A 54 -0.37 -5.12 0.32
CA ARG A 54 -0.97 -5.41 -0.99
C ARG A 54 -2.42 -5.87 -0.84
N ASP A 55 -2.67 -6.86 0.02
CA ASP A 55 -4.00 -7.43 0.24
C ASP A 55 -5.01 -6.38 0.77
N LEU A 56 -4.56 -5.51 1.68
CA LEU A 56 -5.35 -4.39 2.18
C LEU A 56 -5.67 -3.38 1.08
N ASN A 57 -4.69 -3.01 0.26
CA ASN A 57 -4.89 -2.07 -0.83
C ASN A 57 -5.87 -2.60 -1.89
N ASP A 58 -5.75 -3.88 -2.24
CA ASP A 58 -6.67 -4.53 -3.19
C ASP A 58 -8.10 -4.57 -2.64
N THR A 59 -8.24 -4.89 -1.35
CA THR A 59 -9.54 -4.88 -0.67
C THR A 59 -10.15 -3.49 -0.62
N VAL A 60 -9.36 -2.47 -0.27
CA VAL A 60 -9.81 -1.07 -0.22
C VAL A 60 -10.21 -0.58 -1.61
N MET A 61 -9.45 -0.94 -2.66
CA MET A 61 -9.79 -0.59 -4.03
C MET A 61 -11.12 -1.20 -4.46
N LEU A 62 -11.32 -2.51 -4.22
CA LEU A 62 -12.55 -3.20 -4.57
C LEU A 62 -13.75 -2.62 -3.81
N ALA A 63 -13.69 -2.60 -2.48
CA ALA A 63 -14.77 -2.10 -1.64
C ALA A 63 -15.07 -0.61 -1.92
N GLY A 64 -14.03 0.20 -2.14
CA GLY A 64 -14.16 1.59 -2.53
C GLY A 64 -14.88 1.77 -3.87
N SER A 65 -14.57 0.93 -4.86
CA SER A 65 -15.24 0.96 -6.17
C SER A 65 -16.73 0.64 -6.06
N GLU A 66 -17.10 -0.36 -5.28
CA GLU A 66 -18.50 -0.74 -5.02
C GLU A 66 -19.24 0.34 -4.23
N ALA A 67 -18.59 0.93 -3.22
CA ALA A 67 -19.15 2.03 -2.44
C ALA A 67 -19.44 3.26 -3.32
N ILE A 68 -18.50 3.66 -4.18
CA ILE A 68 -18.70 4.79 -5.10
C ILE A 68 -19.78 4.49 -6.15
N TYR A 69 -19.82 3.26 -6.67
CA TYR A 69 -20.89 2.83 -7.59
C TYR A 69 -22.28 2.97 -6.94
N ASN A 70 -22.46 2.46 -5.73
CA ASN A 70 -23.71 2.57 -5.00
C ASN A 70 -24.05 4.02 -4.63
N ALA A 71 -23.05 4.82 -4.28
CA ALA A 71 -23.24 6.24 -4.01
C ALA A 71 -23.72 7.00 -5.27
N LEU A 72 -23.21 6.67 -6.46
CA LEU A 72 -23.67 7.23 -7.73
C LEU A 72 -25.13 6.84 -8.03
N LEU A 73 -25.51 5.58 -7.79
CA LEU A 73 -26.90 5.14 -7.94
C LEU A 73 -27.84 5.90 -7.01
N TYR A 74 -27.48 6.01 -5.73
CA TYR A 74 -28.26 6.76 -4.74
C TYR A 74 -28.41 8.23 -5.13
N TYR A 75 -27.31 8.89 -5.50
CA TYR A 75 -27.36 10.28 -5.97
C TYR A 75 -28.23 10.44 -7.22
N GLY A 76 -28.18 9.48 -8.16
CA GLY A 76 -29.05 9.43 -9.33
C GLY A 76 -30.53 9.42 -8.96
N GLN A 77 -30.92 8.57 -8.00
CA GLN A 77 -32.30 8.47 -7.48
C GLN A 77 -32.74 9.77 -6.80
N VAL A 78 -31.90 10.35 -5.94
CA VAL A 78 -32.19 11.63 -5.26
C VAL A 78 -32.38 12.75 -6.28
N ARG A 79 -31.53 12.82 -7.30
CA ARG A 79 -31.64 13.80 -8.38
C ARG A 79 -32.95 13.64 -9.17
N GLU A 80 -33.36 12.41 -9.46
CA GLU A 80 -34.62 12.13 -10.15
C GLU A 80 -35.83 12.54 -9.29
N ALA A 81 -35.83 12.19 -8.01
CA ALA A 81 -36.87 12.58 -7.06
C ALA A 81 -36.98 14.10 -6.92
N TYR A 82 -35.85 14.80 -6.85
CA TYR A 82 -35.80 16.26 -6.86
C TYR A 82 -36.38 16.86 -8.14
N ALA A 83 -36.00 16.32 -9.32
CA ALA A 83 -36.52 16.77 -10.61
C ALA A 83 -38.05 16.55 -10.76
N LYS A 84 -38.58 15.52 -10.11
CA LYS A 84 -40.02 15.25 -9.99
C LYS A 84 -40.74 16.10 -8.94
N GLY A 85 -40.02 16.99 -8.24
CA GLY A 85 -40.59 17.91 -7.27
C GLY A 85 -40.89 17.32 -5.89
N ILE A 86 -40.31 16.16 -5.54
CA ILE A 86 -40.49 15.56 -4.20
C ILE A 86 -39.81 16.45 -3.15
N PRO A 87 -40.55 17.10 -2.22
CA PRO A 87 -39.99 18.12 -1.34
C PRO A 87 -38.87 17.60 -0.43
N THR A 88 -38.98 16.35 0.03
CA THR A 88 -37.99 15.71 0.91
C THR A 88 -36.67 15.41 0.20
N ALA A 89 -36.63 15.36 -1.13
CA ALA A 89 -35.41 15.10 -1.89
C ALA A 89 -34.52 16.34 -2.06
N LYS A 90 -35.10 17.55 -2.00
CA LYS A 90 -34.38 18.83 -2.20
C LYS A 90 -33.16 19.01 -1.29
N PRO A 91 -33.26 18.91 0.05
CA PRO A 91 -32.11 19.12 0.92
C PRO A 91 -30.99 18.09 0.69
N VAL A 92 -31.35 16.83 0.38
CA VAL A 92 -30.38 15.77 0.11
C VAL A 92 -29.68 15.99 -1.25
N TYR A 93 -30.44 16.40 -2.27
CA TYR A 93 -29.89 16.73 -3.58
C TYR A 93 -28.91 17.91 -3.50
N GLU A 94 -29.29 19.00 -2.84
CA GLU A 94 -28.46 20.20 -2.72
C GLU A 94 -27.14 19.90 -2.03
N ASP A 95 -27.14 19.12 -0.95
CA ASP A 95 -25.93 18.69 -0.24
C ASP A 95 -25.02 17.79 -1.10
N LEU A 96 -25.58 16.72 -1.68
CA LEU A 96 -24.79 15.77 -2.47
C LEU A 96 -24.33 16.33 -3.82
N SER A 97 -25.07 17.27 -4.40
CA SER A 97 -24.74 17.84 -5.71
C SER A 97 -23.33 18.43 -5.77
N GLN A 98 -22.85 19.00 -4.65
CA GLN A 98 -21.51 19.56 -4.56
C GLN A 98 -20.43 18.49 -4.69
N ARG A 99 -20.68 17.30 -4.12
CA ARG A 99 -19.76 16.15 -4.11
C ARG A 99 -19.70 15.42 -5.45
N PHE A 100 -20.82 15.41 -6.19
CA PHE A 100 -20.93 14.76 -7.50
C PHE A 100 -20.84 15.74 -8.68
N SER A 101 -20.72 17.05 -8.42
CA SER A 101 -20.43 18.02 -9.46
C SER A 101 -19.06 17.69 -10.06
N LYS A 102 -19.03 17.29 -11.33
CA LYS A 102 -17.78 17.15 -12.05
C LYS A 102 -17.07 18.50 -11.97
N ARG A 103 -15.88 18.55 -11.34
CA ARG A 103 -14.92 19.62 -11.64
C ARG A 103 -14.75 19.62 -13.15
N ARG A 104 -15.30 20.64 -13.81
CA ARG A 104 -15.11 20.86 -15.24
C ARG A 104 -13.60 20.90 -15.44
N LYS A 105 -13.06 20.00 -16.26
CA LYS A 105 -11.65 19.93 -16.64
C LYS A 105 -11.33 21.22 -17.41
N GLY A 106 -11.06 22.30 -16.68
CA GLY A 106 -10.76 23.63 -17.18
C GLY A 106 -9.30 23.94 -16.89
N ASN A 107 -8.54 24.13 -17.96
CA ASN A 107 -7.17 24.64 -18.00
C ASN A 107 -6.07 23.69 -17.49
N MET A 108 -5.65 22.78 -18.36
CA MET A 108 -4.25 22.42 -18.47
C MET A 108 -3.87 22.62 -19.94
N SER A 109 -3.49 23.86 -20.25
CA SER A 109 -2.88 24.25 -21.51
C SER A 109 -1.57 23.49 -21.71
N LEU A 110 -1.44 22.88 -22.88
CA LEU A 110 -0.17 22.41 -23.45
C LEU A 110 0.77 23.60 -23.68
#